data_AF-A0A398B8G6-F1
#
_entry.id   AF-A0A398B8G6-F1
#
_cell.length_a   1.000
_cell.length_b   1.000
_cell.length_c   1.000
_cell.angle_alpha   90.00
_cell.angle_beta   90.00
_cell.angle_gamma   90.00
#
_symmetry.space_group_name_H-M   'P 1'
#
loop_
_entity.id
_entity.type
_entity.pdbx_description
1 polymer ?
#
loop_
_entity_poly.entity_id
_entity_poly.type
_entity_poly.pdbx_seq_one_letter_code
_entity_poly.pdbx_strand_id
1 'polypeptide(L)' 'MLGQPWYHDEKGGKKMEEMVGRCDTCGKTIYCLDGFLNGVHTDSGSLQCFQCYEADTKKEN' A
#
# COMPACT_ATOMS: atom_id res chain seq x y z
N MET A 1 -6.62 -19.48 -43.34
CA MET A 1 -7.09 -18.29 -42.59
C MET A 1 -6.66 -18.48 -41.15
N LEU A 2 -5.64 -17.73 -40.73
CA LEU A 2 -4.87 -17.94 -39.51
C LEU A 2 -5.63 -17.40 -38.29
N GLY A 3 -6.35 -18.27 -37.58
CA GLY A 3 -6.87 -17.98 -36.25
C GLY A 3 -5.75 -18.11 -35.24
N GLN A 4 -4.98 -17.03 -35.09
CA GLN A 4 -3.90 -16.90 -34.11
C GLN A 4 -4.43 -16.34 -32.78
N PRO A 5 -3.70 -16.60 -31.69
CA PRO A 5 -4.24 -17.32 -30.55
C PRO A 5 -4.18 -16.50 -29.24
N TRP A 6 -5.11 -16.76 -28.32
CA TRP A 6 -5.12 -16.23 -26.94
C TRP A 6 -5.23 -14.69 -26.81
N TYR A 7 -6.48 -14.22 -26.76
CA TYR A 7 -6.97 -13.10 -25.94
C TYR A 7 -6.05 -11.88 -25.76
N HIS A 8 -6.26 -10.82 -26.56
CA HIS A 8 -5.78 -9.47 -26.23
C HIS A 8 -6.68 -8.86 -25.14
N ASP A 9 -6.11 -8.54 -23.98
CA ASP A 9 -6.58 -7.45 -23.12
C ASP A 9 -5.35 -6.70 -22.58
N GLU A 10 -5.17 -5.45 -23.00
CA GLU A 10 -4.02 -4.58 -22.70
C GLU A 10 -4.00 -4.01 -21.26
N LYS A 11 -4.83 -4.52 -20.33
CA LYS A 11 -4.94 -3.96 -18.96
C LYS A 11 -5.01 -5.04 -17.87
N GLY A 12 -4.07 -5.98 -17.86
CA GLY A 12 -4.00 -7.09 -16.90
C GLY A 12 -2.88 -6.99 -15.86
N GLY A 13 -2.67 -5.84 -15.22
CA GLY A 13 -1.69 -5.72 -14.13
C GLY A 13 -2.18 -6.45 -12.88
N LYS A 14 -1.54 -7.57 -12.50
CA LYS A 14 -1.82 -8.22 -11.21
C LYS A 14 -1.44 -7.24 -10.10
N LYS A 15 -2.41 -6.78 -9.32
CA LYS A 15 -2.16 -5.91 -8.18
C LYS A 15 -1.34 -6.68 -7.14
N MET A 16 -0.06 -6.37 -7.06
CA MET A 16 0.83 -6.95 -6.05
C MET A 16 0.59 -6.20 -4.75
N GLU A 17 -0.06 -6.86 -3.80
CA GLU A 17 -0.21 -6.40 -2.44
C GLU A 17 0.54 -7.34 -1.49
N GLU A 18 1.57 -6.82 -0.84
CA GLU A 18 2.33 -7.55 0.18
C GLU A 18 1.92 -7.00 1.55
N MET A 19 1.45 -7.86 2.44
CA MET A 19 1.14 -7.46 3.80
C MET A 19 2.43 -7.19 4.56
N VAL A 20 2.64 -5.95 5.01
CA VAL A 20 3.84 -5.52 5.73
C VAL A 20 3.63 -5.62 7.24
N GLY A 21 2.45 -5.20 7.71
CA GLY A 21 2.15 -5.17 9.14
C GLY A 21 0.82 -4.51 9.46
N ARG A 22 0.68 -4.02 10.69
CA ARG A 22 -0.51 -3.26 11.13
C ARG A 22 -0.06 -1.91 11.68
N CYS A 23 -0.91 -0.91 11.48
CA CYS A 23 -0.77 0.41 12.07
C CYS A 23 -0.81 0.30 13.60
N ASP A 24 0.22 0.81 14.26
CA ASP A 24 0.35 0.79 15.72
C ASP A 24 -0.75 1.61 16.41
N THR A 25 -1.26 2.66 15.74
CA THR A 25 -2.27 3.56 16.32
C THR A 25 -3.71 3.05 16.18
N CYS A 26 -4.08 2.52 15.01
CA CYS A 26 -5.48 2.14 14.71
C CYS A 26 -5.66 0.65 14.39
N GLY A 27 -4.59 -0.14 14.34
CA GLY A 27 -4.63 -1.58 14.04
C GLY A 27 -4.89 -1.93 12.57
N LYS A 28 -5.03 -0.93 11.68
CA LYS A 28 -5.30 -1.14 10.25
C LYS A 28 -4.14 -1.87 9.57
N THR A 29 -4.43 -2.90 8.78
CA THR A 29 -3.39 -3.59 8.01
C THR A 29 -2.76 -2.66 6.99
N ILE A 30 -1.43 -2.67 6.91
CA ILE A 30 -0.62 -1.91 5.97
C ILE A 30 -0.01 -2.87 4.96
N TYR A 31 -0.12 -2.47 3.69
CA TYR A 31 0.35 -3.24 2.55
C TYR A 31 1.37 -2.42 1.74
N CYS A 32 2.35 -3.11 1.17
CA CYS A 32 3.11 -2.63 0.04
C CYS A 32 2.30 -2.92 -1.23
N LEU A 33 1.86 -1.89 -1.93
CA LEU A 33 1.18 -1.99 -3.22
C LEU A 33 2.16 -1.61 -4.31
N ASP A 34 2.46 -2.53 -5.23
CA ASP A 34 3.35 -2.26 -6.37
C ASP A 34 4.75 -1.72 -5.96
N GLY A 35 5.28 -2.19 -4.82
CA GLY A 35 6.54 -1.71 -4.27
C GLY A 35 6.46 -0.41 -3.45
N PHE A 36 5.26 0.15 -3.25
CA PHE A 36 5.03 1.33 -2.42
C PHE A 36 4.28 0.98 -1.12
N LEU A 37 4.88 1.32 0.02
CA LEU A 37 4.26 1.15 1.34
C LEU A 37 3.07 2.10 1.50
N ASN A 38 1.88 1.57 1.80
CA ASN A 38 0.70 2.38 2.14
C ASN A 38 0.67 2.81 3.62
N GLY A 39 1.80 3.31 4.09
CA GLY A 39 2.04 3.74 5.45
C GLY A 39 3.39 4.43 5.58
N VAL A 40 3.70 4.84 6.80
CA VAL A 40 4.94 5.51 7.17
C VAL A 40 5.59 4.73 8.32
N HIS A 41 6.91 4.54 8.21
CA HIS A 41 7.73 4.21 9.38
C HIS A 41 8.15 5.51 10.05
N THR A 42 7.80 5.67 11.32
CA THR A 42 8.28 6.77 12.14
C THR A 42 9.74 6.55 12.53
N ASP A 43 10.42 7.62 12.94
CA ASP A 43 11.81 7.54 13.44
C ASP A 43 11.95 6.58 14.65
N SER A 44 10.88 6.44 15.44
CA SER A 44 10.81 5.48 16.56
C SER A 44 10.67 4.02 16.12
N GLY A 45 10.58 3.74 14.83
CA GLY A 45 10.38 2.39 14.28
C GLY A 45 8.93 1.91 14.29
N SER A 46 7.95 2.78 14.58
CA SER A 46 6.53 2.42 14.56
C SER A 46 5.99 2.49 13.13
N LEU A 47 5.15 1.51 12.78
CA LEU A 47 4.44 1.48 11.50
C LEU A 47 3.08 2.16 11.67
N GLN A 48 2.82 3.25 10.94
CA GLN A 48 1.55 3.98 10.97
C GLN A 48 0.95 4.11 9.57
N CYS A 49 -0.39 4.10 9.50
CA CYS A 49 -1.07 4.45 8.26
C CYS A 49 -1.02 5.98 8.04
N PHE A 50 -1.14 6.41 6.79
CA PHE A 50 -1.09 7.84 6.45
C PHE A 50 -2.06 8.69 7.26
N GLN A 51 -3.28 8.18 7.48
CA GLN A 51 -4.30 8.87 8.27
C GLN A 51 -3.86 9.15 9.71
N CYS A 52 -3.21 8.17 10.37
CA CYS A 52 -2.72 8.33 11.73
C CYS A 52 -1.47 9.21 11.78
N TYR A 53 -0.58 9.06 10.79
CA TYR A 53 0.61 9.89 10.68
C TYR A 53 0.26 11.37 10.48
N GLU A 54 -0.64 11.69 9.54
CA GLU A 54 -1.14 13.06 9.31
C GLU A 54 -1.85 13.65 10.55
N ALA A 55 -2.61 12.83 11.28
CA ALA A 55 -3.27 13.27 12.51
C ALA A 55 -2.28 13.59 13.64
N ASP A 56 -1.10 12.96 13.62
CA ASP A 56 -0.04 13.21 14.61
C ASP A 56 0.76 14.47 14.24
N THR A 57 1.16 14.62 12.98
CA THR A 57 1.91 15.79 12.49
C THR A 57 1.11 17.09 12.56
N LYS A 58 -0.22 17.02 12.45
CA LYS A 58 -1.09 18.21 12.50
C LYS A 58 -1.26 18.81 13.90
N LYS A 59 -0.66 18.23 14.94
CA LYS A 59 -0.65 18.81 16.30
C LYS A 59 0.42 19.88 16.51
N GLU A 60 1.32 20.07 15.55
CA GLU A 60 2.24 21.21 15.52
C GLU A 60 1.64 22.38 14.71
N ASN A 61 0.56 22.97 15.24
CA ASN A 61 0.13 24.32 14.85
C ASN A 61 -0.66 25.00 15.97
#